data_AF-A0A8C9LBJ3-F1
#
_entry.id   AF-A0A8C9LBJ3-F1
#
_cell.length_a   1.000
_cell.length_b   1.000
_cell.length_c   1.000
_cell.angle_alpha   90.00
_cell.angle_beta   90.00
_cell.angle_gamma   90.00
#
_symmetry.space_group_name_H-M   'P 1'
#
loop_
_entity.id
_entity.type
_entity.pdbx_description
1 polymer ?
#
loop_
_entity_poly.entity_id
_entity_poly.type
_entity_poly.pdbx_seq_one_letter_code
_entity_poly.pdbx_strand_id
1 'polypeptide(L)'
;VEAAYGDNGPEPDDEDSDYPQEHYKESYKDQRRRAHTQAEQKRRDAIKKGYDDLQAIVPTCQQQDFSIGSQKLSKAIILQKTIDYIQFLHKEKKKQEEEVSTLRKDVMALKIMKVNYEQIVKAHQDNPSEGKDQVSDQVKFNVFQGIMDSLFESFNASISVTSFQELSACVFSWIEEHCKPHTLRDIVIGVLHQVKSQLY
;
A
#
# COMPACT_ATOMS: atom_id res chain seq x y z
N VAL A 1 104.65 4.13 64.20
CA VAL A 1 105.40 4.51 63.00
C VAL A 1 104.59 3.97 61.84
N GLU A 2 103.97 4.70 60.93
CA GLU A 2 103.94 6.12 60.57
C GLU A 2 102.65 6.34 59.77
N ALA A 3 102.15 7.57 59.75
CA ALA A 3 100.93 7.97 59.06
C ALA A 3 101.17 8.29 57.57
N ALA A 4 100.09 8.27 56.78
CA ALA A 4 99.60 9.41 55.97
C ALA A 4 99.18 9.09 54.51
N TYR A 5 97.87 9.31 54.27
CA TYR A 5 97.24 10.12 53.21
C TYR A 5 97.37 9.81 51.70
N GLY A 6 96.21 9.89 51.03
CA GLY A 6 96.01 10.08 49.58
C GLY A 6 95.01 9.06 49.01
N ASP A 7 93.69 9.22 49.10
CA ASP A 7 92.79 10.19 48.41
C ASP A 7 92.56 9.92 46.91
N ASN A 8 91.29 10.02 46.50
CA ASN A 8 90.64 9.85 45.18
C ASN A 8 90.21 8.43 44.76
N GLY A 9 89.01 8.04 45.25
CA GLY A 9 88.12 7.17 44.50
C GLY A 9 87.43 7.93 43.36
N PRO A 10 87.02 7.27 42.27
CA PRO A 10 86.18 7.93 41.27
C PRO A 10 84.75 7.99 41.81
N GLU A 11 84.27 9.20 42.12
CA GLU A 11 82.83 9.48 42.22
C GLU A 11 82.17 9.25 40.85
N PRO A 12 80.90 8.80 40.82
CA PRO A 12 80.15 8.72 39.58
C PRO A 12 79.80 10.15 39.16
N ASP A 13 80.27 10.59 38.01
CA ASP A 13 79.80 11.82 37.37
C ASP A 13 78.32 11.66 37.00
N ASP A 14 77.47 12.16 37.88
CA ASP A 14 76.09 12.56 37.58
C ASP A 14 76.16 13.85 36.74
N GLU A 15 76.28 13.72 35.41
CA GLU A 15 75.91 14.79 34.47
C GLU A 15 74.61 14.46 33.73
N ASP A 16 73.59 15.21 34.16
CA ASP A 16 72.26 15.39 33.62
C ASP A 16 72.30 15.89 32.14
N SER A 17 71.64 15.18 31.23
CA SER A 17 71.22 15.74 29.94
C SER A 17 69.97 15.02 29.39
N ASP A 18 68.82 15.46 29.89
CA ASP A 18 67.43 15.05 29.60
C ASP A 18 66.94 15.28 28.14
N TYR A 19 67.82 15.34 27.13
CA TYR A 19 67.44 15.88 25.82
C TYR A 19 66.97 14.92 24.70
N PRO A 20 67.18 13.58 24.74
CA PRO A 20 66.58 12.70 23.71
C PRO A 20 65.15 12.21 24.03
N GLN A 21 64.78 12.13 25.31
CA GLN A 21 63.55 11.45 25.75
C GLN A 21 62.29 12.26 25.43
N GLU A 22 62.35 13.58 25.54
CA GLU A 22 61.20 14.48 25.27
C GLU A 22 60.86 14.57 23.78
N HIS A 23 61.86 14.60 22.89
CA HIS A 23 61.65 14.66 21.44
C HIS A 23 60.98 13.39 20.88
N TYR A 24 61.32 12.21 21.43
CA TYR A 24 60.64 10.96 21.10
C TYR A 24 59.21 10.95 21.63
N LYS A 25 58.98 11.33 22.89
CA LYS A 25 57.62 11.43 23.46
C LYS A 25 56.74 12.41 22.69
N GLU A 26 57.28 13.51 22.20
CA GLU A 26 56.56 14.51 21.40
C GLU A 26 56.18 13.97 20.01
N SER A 27 57.07 13.20 19.36
CA SER A 27 56.77 12.49 18.12
C SER A 27 55.65 11.44 18.28
N TYR A 28 55.68 10.66 19.38
CA TYR A 28 54.61 9.71 19.70
C TYR A 28 53.27 10.40 19.99
N LYS A 29 53.28 11.54 20.70
CA LYS A 29 52.09 12.36 20.95
C LYS A 29 51.51 12.90 19.64
N ASP A 30 52.35 13.35 18.71
CA ASP A 30 51.90 13.85 17.41
C ASP A 30 51.35 12.73 16.50
N GLN A 31 52.00 11.56 16.47
CA GLN A 31 51.49 10.39 15.75
C GLN A 31 50.11 9.98 16.28
N ARG A 32 49.93 9.96 17.61
CA ARG A 32 48.64 9.68 18.26
C ARG A 32 47.59 10.73 17.91
N ARG A 33 47.96 12.02 17.86
CA ARG A 33 47.06 13.10 17.44
C ARG A 33 46.60 12.92 16.00
N ARG A 34 47.52 12.63 15.06
CA ARG A 34 47.20 12.39 13.65
C ARG A 34 46.27 11.18 13.47
N ALA A 35 46.56 10.08 14.14
CA ALA A 35 45.71 8.88 14.12
C ALA A 35 44.30 9.19 14.65
N HIS A 36 44.19 9.94 15.76
CA HIS A 36 42.91 10.38 16.31
C HIS A 36 42.13 11.26 15.33
N THR A 37 42.78 12.25 14.70
CA THR A 37 42.15 13.09 13.68
C THR A 37 41.67 12.28 12.46
N GLN A 38 42.45 11.31 12.00
CA GLN A 38 42.08 10.45 10.88
C GLN A 38 40.88 9.56 11.23
N ALA A 39 40.86 8.96 12.42
CA ALA A 39 39.74 8.17 12.90
C ALA A 39 38.45 9.02 13.00
N GLU A 40 38.57 10.25 13.50
CA GLU A 40 37.47 11.21 13.60
C GLU A 40 36.93 11.60 12.22
N GLN A 41 37.81 11.86 11.26
CA GLN A 41 37.42 12.18 9.89
C GLN A 41 36.64 11.02 9.26
N LYS A 42 37.15 9.79 9.38
CA LYS A 42 36.46 8.58 8.90
C LYS A 42 35.07 8.43 9.53
N ARG A 43 34.94 8.71 10.83
CA ARG A 43 33.63 8.71 11.52
C ARG A 43 32.68 9.74 10.93
N ARG A 44 33.17 10.96 10.66
CA ARG A 44 32.38 12.06 10.08
C ARG A 44 31.94 11.76 8.65
N ASP A 45 32.81 11.16 7.85
CA ASP A 45 32.52 10.77 6.47
C ASP A 45 31.46 9.67 6.43
N ALA A 46 31.53 8.69 7.35
CA ALA A 46 30.49 7.66 7.49
C ALA A 46 29.13 8.26 7.87
N ILE A 47 29.10 9.22 8.82
CA ILE A 47 27.86 9.92 9.19
C ILE A 47 27.32 10.74 8.00
N LYS A 48 28.19 11.43 7.27
CA LYS A 48 27.80 12.20 6.08
C LYS A 48 27.15 11.30 5.04
N LYS A 49 27.77 10.15 4.75
CA LYS A 49 27.18 9.14 3.85
C LYS A 49 25.80 8.69 4.34
N GLY A 50 25.63 8.45 5.64
CA GLY A 50 24.32 8.11 6.21
C GLY A 50 23.24 9.18 5.97
N TYR A 51 23.60 10.47 5.99
CA TYR A 51 22.66 11.54 5.63
C TYR A 51 22.31 11.54 4.14
N ASP A 52 23.30 11.30 3.27
CA ASP A 52 23.09 11.21 1.82
C ASP A 52 22.17 10.02 1.49
N ASP A 53 22.36 8.88 2.15
CA ASP A 53 21.51 7.68 2.01
C ASP A 53 20.08 7.95 2.51
N LEU A 54 19.91 8.60 3.68
CA LEU A 54 18.59 9.00 4.19
C LEU A 54 17.85 9.92 3.21
N GLN A 55 18.55 10.91 2.65
CA GLN A 55 17.96 11.82 1.67
C GLN A 55 17.54 11.09 0.39
N ALA A 56 18.26 10.03 0.00
CA ALA A 56 17.94 9.22 -1.17
C ALA A 56 16.74 8.28 -0.96
N ILE A 57 16.47 7.79 0.26
CA ILE A 57 15.37 6.83 0.49
C ILE A 57 14.09 7.49 1.01
N VAL A 58 14.16 8.69 1.59
CA VAL A 58 13.00 9.40 2.13
C VAL A 58 12.38 10.27 1.02
N PRO A 59 11.18 9.96 0.49
CA PRO A 59 10.63 10.64 -0.68
C PRO A 59 10.43 12.15 -0.47
N THR A 60 10.02 12.56 0.72
CA THR A 60 9.82 13.97 1.07
C THR A 60 11.14 14.76 1.13
N CYS A 61 12.29 14.09 1.23
CA CYS A 61 13.61 14.71 1.11
C CYS A 61 14.03 14.91 -0.35
N GLN A 62 13.45 14.16 -1.30
CA GLN A 62 13.73 14.27 -2.73
C GLN A 62 12.87 15.34 -3.43
N GLN A 63 11.66 15.60 -2.94
CA GLN A 63 10.66 16.49 -3.55
C GLN A 63 10.97 18.00 -3.48
N GLN A 64 12.24 18.42 -3.44
CA GLN A 64 12.55 19.86 -3.56
C GLN A 64 12.25 20.33 -4.99
N ASP A 65 11.33 21.29 -5.10
CA ASP A 65 10.93 21.96 -6.33
C ASP A 65 12.17 22.43 -7.13
N PHE A 66 12.15 22.15 -8.43
CA PHE A 66 13.17 22.53 -9.43
C PHE A 66 13.26 24.05 -9.67
N SER A 67 12.75 24.88 -8.76
CA SER A 67 12.72 26.32 -8.90
C SER A 67 13.36 26.95 -7.66
N ILE A 68 14.48 27.63 -7.87
CA ILE A 68 15.26 28.42 -6.89
C ILE A 68 16.31 27.59 -6.11
N GLY A 69 17.40 27.26 -6.81
CA GLY A 69 18.72 26.98 -6.22
C GLY A 69 18.84 25.68 -5.42
N SER A 70 19.91 24.90 -5.63
CA SER A 70 20.16 23.64 -4.92
C SER A 70 20.49 23.86 -3.43
N GLN A 71 19.53 24.30 -2.62
CA GLN A 71 19.68 24.41 -1.18
C GLN A 71 19.62 23.02 -0.56
N LYS A 72 20.81 22.44 -0.33
CA LYS A 72 20.97 21.19 0.42
C LYS A 72 20.17 21.25 1.72
N LEU A 73 19.29 20.27 1.93
CA LEU A 73 18.51 20.16 3.16
C LEU A 73 19.42 20.13 4.38
N SER A 74 19.02 20.82 5.44
CA SER A 74 19.76 20.78 6.69
C SER A 74 19.63 19.40 7.34
N LYS A 75 20.66 18.99 8.11
CA LYS A 75 20.66 17.71 8.83
C LYS A 75 19.44 17.53 9.73
N ALA A 76 19.01 18.60 10.39
CA ALA A 76 17.82 18.58 11.26
C ALA A 76 16.54 18.27 10.46
N ILE A 77 16.39 18.88 9.28
CA ILE A 77 15.23 18.65 8.41
C ILE A 77 15.24 17.23 7.85
N ILE A 78 16.40 16.70 7.44
CA ILE A 78 16.51 15.31 6.97
C ILE A 78 16.05 14.33 8.07
N LEU A 79 16.53 14.53 9.30
CA LEU A 79 16.12 13.68 10.43
C LEU A 79 14.63 13.80 10.73
N GLN A 80 14.07 15.00 10.76
CA GLN A 80 12.64 15.19 11.01
C GLN A 80 11.78 14.50 9.93
N LYS A 81 12.07 14.76 8.65
CA LYS A 81 11.38 14.10 7.53
C LYS A 81 11.51 12.58 7.57
N THR A 82 12.65 12.06 8.03
CA THR A 82 12.87 10.62 8.22
C THR A 82 11.96 10.07 9.32
N ILE A 83 11.85 10.76 10.47
CA ILE A 83 10.97 10.36 11.58
C ILE A 83 9.52 10.32 11.09
N ASP A 84 9.07 11.38 10.43
CA ASP A 84 7.71 11.48 9.90
C ASP A 84 7.43 10.35 8.90
N TYR A 85 8.41 10.02 8.04
CA TYR A 85 8.28 8.94 7.07
C TYR A 85 8.22 7.55 7.74
N ILE A 86 8.99 7.30 8.79
CA ILE A 86 8.90 6.06 9.57
C ILE A 86 7.52 5.92 10.23
N GLN A 87 6.99 7.00 10.81
CA GLN A 87 5.65 7.01 11.38
C GLN A 87 4.57 6.74 10.33
N PHE A 88 4.71 7.35 9.15
CA PHE A 88 3.85 7.09 8.01
C PHE A 88 3.91 5.61 7.59
N LEU A 89 5.10 5.02 7.45
CA LEU A 89 5.27 3.61 7.09
C LEU A 89 4.65 2.67 8.12
N HIS A 90 4.77 2.97 9.42
CA HIS A 90 4.08 2.19 10.46
C HIS A 90 2.56 2.25 10.32
N LYS A 91 2.01 3.43 10.02
CA LYS A 91 0.57 3.60 9.80
C LYS A 91 0.09 2.84 8.57
N GLU A 92 0.80 2.95 7.44
CA GLU A 92 0.45 2.23 6.20
C GLU A 92 0.59 0.72 6.37
N LYS A 93 1.65 0.24 7.02
CA LYS A 93 1.80 -1.18 7.35
C LYS A 93 0.61 -1.70 8.16
N LYS A 94 0.21 -1.00 9.22
CA LYS A 94 -0.94 -1.38 10.04
C LYS A 94 -2.23 -1.43 9.23
N LYS A 95 -2.46 -0.43 8.38
CA LYS A 95 -3.63 -0.39 7.48
C LYS A 95 -3.66 -1.58 6.53
N GLN A 96 -2.52 -1.92 5.91
CA GLN A 96 -2.41 -3.08 5.02
C GLN A 96 -2.65 -4.40 5.78
N GLU A 97 -2.16 -4.54 7.00
CA GLU A 97 -2.40 -5.72 7.84
C GLU A 97 -3.90 -5.88 8.20
N GLU A 98 -4.60 -4.78 8.49
CA GLU A 98 -6.05 -4.77 8.74
C GLU A 98 -6.87 -5.13 7.49
N GLU A 99 -6.47 -4.62 6.32
CA GLU A 99 -7.09 -4.94 5.04
C GLU A 99 -6.91 -6.43 4.68
N VAL A 100 -5.70 -6.97 4.84
CA VAL A 100 -5.43 -8.40 4.64
C VAL A 100 -6.27 -9.26 5.59
N SER A 101 -6.40 -8.86 6.85
CA SER A 101 -7.24 -9.56 7.84
C SER A 101 -8.71 -9.58 7.41
N THR A 102 -9.21 -8.45 6.90
CA THR A 102 -10.59 -8.31 6.42
C THR A 102 -10.83 -9.19 5.19
N LEU A 103 -9.97 -9.09 4.16
CA LEU A 103 -10.07 -9.91 2.96
C LEU A 103 -10.03 -11.42 3.26
N ARG A 104 -9.23 -11.85 4.24
CA ARG A 104 -9.21 -13.26 4.68
C ARG A 104 -10.54 -13.71 5.27
N LYS A 105 -11.24 -12.84 6.02
CA LYS A 105 -12.57 -13.14 6.56
C LYS A 105 -13.61 -13.23 5.43
N ASP A 106 -13.56 -12.33 4.45
CA ASP A 106 -14.46 -12.35 3.31
C ASP A 106 -14.29 -13.61 2.47
N VAL A 107 -13.04 -14.01 2.20
CA VAL A 107 -12.74 -15.28 1.51
C VAL A 107 -13.29 -16.47 2.28
N MET A 108 -13.20 -16.46 3.62
CA MET A 108 -13.76 -17.53 4.44
C MET A 108 -15.29 -17.57 4.37
N ALA A 109 -15.95 -16.41 4.46
CA ALA A 109 -17.40 -16.30 4.33
C ALA A 109 -17.88 -16.79 2.97
N LEU A 110 -17.23 -16.36 1.89
CA LEU A 110 -17.55 -16.80 0.52
C LEU A 110 -17.35 -18.31 0.34
N LYS A 111 -16.30 -18.89 0.92
CA LYS A 111 -16.10 -20.35 0.91
C LYS A 111 -17.23 -21.08 1.63
N ILE A 112 -17.69 -20.57 2.77
CA ILE A 112 -18.83 -21.15 3.51
C ILE A 112 -20.10 -21.07 2.66
N MET A 113 -20.40 -19.91 2.07
CA MET A 113 -21.56 -19.73 1.19
C MET A 113 -21.52 -20.68 0.00
N LYS A 114 -20.36 -20.79 -0.67
CA LYS A 114 -20.16 -21.72 -1.79
C LYS A 114 -20.51 -23.16 -1.38
N VAL A 115 -19.95 -23.63 -0.27
CA VAL A 115 -20.21 -25.00 0.23
C VAL A 115 -21.70 -25.19 0.53
N ASN A 116 -22.37 -24.18 1.09
CA ASN A 116 -23.81 -24.24 1.36
C ASN A 116 -24.63 -24.34 0.06
N TYR A 117 -24.31 -23.54 -0.96
CA TYR A 117 -24.98 -23.64 -2.26
C TYR A 117 -24.73 -24.98 -2.95
N GLU A 118 -23.50 -25.50 -2.90
CA GLU A 118 -23.18 -26.82 -3.45
C GLU A 118 -24.02 -27.93 -2.78
N GLN A 119 -24.25 -27.83 -1.47
CA GLN A 119 -25.14 -28.76 -0.75
C GLN A 119 -26.60 -28.65 -1.18
N ILE A 120 -27.12 -27.43 -1.34
CA ILE A 120 -28.50 -27.19 -1.81
C ILE A 120 -28.69 -27.75 -3.22
N VAL A 121 -27.76 -27.47 -4.14
CA VAL A 121 -27.81 -27.97 -5.51
C VAL A 121 -27.81 -29.50 -5.53
N LYS A 122 -26.93 -30.13 -4.74
CA LYS A 122 -26.87 -31.59 -4.63
C LYS A 122 -28.17 -32.17 -4.07
N ALA A 123 -28.73 -31.57 -3.02
CA ALA A 123 -29.99 -32.00 -2.43
C ALA A 123 -31.17 -31.91 -3.43
N HIS A 124 -31.20 -30.90 -4.29
CA HIS A 124 -32.19 -30.80 -5.37
C HIS A 124 -31.98 -31.84 -6.49
N GLN A 125 -30.72 -32.18 -6.82
CA GLN A 125 -30.41 -33.22 -7.81
C GLN A 125 -30.79 -34.62 -7.30
N ASP A 126 -30.62 -34.88 -6.00
CA ASP A 126 -30.93 -36.16 -5.36
C ASP A 126 -32.44 -36.37 -5.10
N ASN A 127 -33.30 -35.38 -5.44
CA ASN A 127 -34.76 -35.41 -5.25
C ASN A 127 -35.54 -35.39 -6.60
N PRO A 128 -35.62 -36.53 -7.33
CA PRO A 128 -36.24 -36.57 -8.67
C PRO A 128 -37.76 -36.37 -8.71
N SER A 129 -38.44 -36.21 -7.56
CA SER A 129 -39.89 -35.95 -7.50
C SER A 129 -40.30 -34.48 -7.59
N GLU A 130 -39.38 -33.52 -7.41
CA GLU A 130 -39.71 -32.08 -7.51
C GLU A 130 -39.68 -31.54 -8.96
N GLY A 131 -39.31 -32.36 -9.95
CA GLY A 131 -39.23 -31.96 -11.36
C GLY A 131 -40.50 -32.21 -12.19
N LYS A 132 -41.52 -32.89 -11.65
CA LYS A 132 -42.68 -33.33 -12.45
C LYS A 132 -43.67 -32.22 -12.82
N ASP A 133 -43.67 -31.12 -12.07
CA ASP A 133 -44.49 -29.91 -12.33
C ASP A 133 -43.64 -28.70 -12.78
N GLN A 134 -42.35 -28.89 -13.09
CA GLN A 134 -41.49 -27.78 -13.48
C GLN A 134 -41.69 -27.42 -14.96
N VAL A 135 -42.12 -26.18 -15.18
CA VAL A 135 -42.08 -25.50 -16.47
C VAL A 135 -40.64 -25.56 -17.00
N SER A 136 -40.46 -26.03 -18.24
CA SER A 136 -39.14 -26.14 -18.89
C SER A 136 -38.37 -24.82 -18.84
N ASP A 137 -37.04 -24.87 -18.69
CA ASP A 137 -36.19 -23.68 -18.72
C ASP A 137 -36.34 -22.89 -20.03
N GLN A 138 -36.69 -23.55 -21.13
CA GLN A 138 -37.03 -22.87 -22.39
C GLN A 138 -38.27 -21.98 -22.24
N VAL A 139 -39.29 -22.44 -21.52
CA VAL A 139 -40.51 -21.65 -21.29
C VAL A 139 -40.23 -20.50 -20.32
N LYS A 140 -39.40 -20.72 -19.29
CA LYS A 140 -38.94 -19.64 -18.40
C LYS A 140 -38.18 -18.56 -19.19
N PHE A 141 -37.30 -18.98 -20.11
CA PHE A 141 -36.57 -18.07 -20.98
C PHE A 141 -37.50 -17.30 -21.91
N ASN A 142 -38.47 -17.96 -22.54
CA ASN A 142 -39.45 -17.31 -23.42
C ASN A 142 -40.27 -16.24 -22.67
N VAL A 143 -40.65 -16.50 -21.41
CA VAL A 143 -41.34 -15.52 -20.57
C VAL A 143 -40.43 -14.32 -20.26
N PHE A 144 -39.19 -14.56 -19.85
CA PHE A 144 -38.24 -13.47 -19.59
C PHE A 144 -37.99 -12.63 -20.85
N GLN A 145 -37.75 -13.30 -21.98
CA GLN A 145 -37.52 -12.63 -23.25
C GLN A 145 -38.71 -11.77 -23.65
N GLY A 146 -39.94 -12.30 -23.59
CA GLY A 146 -41.14 -11.54 -23.94
C GLY A 146 -41.37 -10.30 -23.06
N ILE A 147 -41.01 -10.37 -21.77
CA ILE A 147 -41.06 -9.20 -20.87
C ILE A 147 -40.02 -8.15 -21.31
N MET A 148 -38.79 -8.58 -21.56
CA MET A 148 -37.70 -7.68 -21.97
C MET A 148 -37.96 -7.04 -23.33
N ASP A 149 -38.45 -7.81 -24.30
CA ASP A 149 -38.80 -7.35 -25.64
C ASP A 149 -39.91 -6.28 -25.55
N SER A 150 -40.97 -6.53 -24.77
CA SER A 150 -42.07 -5.57 -24.56
C SER A 150 -41.57 -4.26 -23.94
N LEU A 151 -40.68 -4.35 -22.93
CA LEU A 151 -40.10 -3.16 -22.30
C LEU A 151 -39.20 -2.40 -23.26
N PHE A 152 -38.37 -3.12 -24.03
CA PHE A 152 -37.47 -2.50 -24.99
C PHE A 152 -38.20 -1.81 -26.14
N GLU A 153 -39.26 -2.42 -26.68
CA GLU A 153 -40.11 -1.81 -27.71
C GLU A 153 -40.75 -0.51 -27.20
N SER A 154 -41.30 -0.53 -25.98
CA SER A 154 -41.88 0.68 -25.37
C SER A 154 -40.83 1.77 -25.16
N PHE A 155 -39.62 1.40 -24.71
CA PHE A 155 -38.51 2.33 -24.53
C PHE A 155 -38.12 2.96 -25.87
N ASN A 156 -37.92 2.14 -26.89
CA ASN A 156 -37.50 2.61 -28.21
C ASN A 156 -38.55 3.54 -28.85
N ALA A 157 -39.84 3.33 -28.57
CA ALA A 157 -40.92 4.21 -29.02
C ALA A 157 -40.97 5.56 -28.25
N SER A 158 -40.54 5.59 -26.99
CA SER A 158 -40.62 6.78 -26.13
C SER A 158 -39.38 7.66 -26.14
N ILE A 159 -38.25 7.21 -26.71
CA ILE A 159 -36.96 7.88 -26.58
C ILE A 159 -36.63 8.73 -27.82
N SER A 160 -36.17 9.96 -27.57
CA SER A 160 -35.57 10.85 -28.57
C SER A 160 -34.10 11.12 -28.21
N VAL A 161 -33.23 11.14 -29.22
CA VAL A 161 -31.75 11.30 -29.07
C VAL A 161 -31.24 12.62 -29.65
N THR A 162 -32.12 13.59 -29.85
CA THR A 162 -31.82 14.93 -30.40
C THR A 162 -30.94 15.78 -29.49
N SER A 163 -31.07 15.66 -28.17
CA SER A 163 -30.25 16.35 -27.17
C SER A 163 -30.26 15.61 -25.83
N PHE A 164 -29.27 15.87 -24.96
CA PHE A 164 -29.24 15.27 -23.61
C PHE A 164 -30.45 15.65 -22.76
N GLN A 165 -30.94 16.89 -22.90
CA GLN A 165 -32.10 17.36 -22.15
C GLN A 165 -33.38 16.65 -22.60
N GLU A 166 -33.57 16.46 -23.91
CA GLU A 166 -34.72 15.74 -24.45
C GLU A 166 -34.65 14.25 -24.13
N LEU A 167 -33.46 13.64 -24.29
CA LEU A 167 -33.22 12.25 -23.90
C LEU A 167 -33.54 12.01 -22.43
N SER A 168 -33.02 12.85 -21.53
CA SER A 168 -33.26 12.68 -20.09
C SER A 168 -34.74 12.84 -19.74
N ALA A 169 -35.43 13.83 -20.32
CA ALA A 169 -36.88 14.00 -20.16
C ALA A 169 -37.68 12.78 -20.66
N CYS A 170 -37.37 12.26 -21.85
CA CYS A 170 -38.00 11.06 -22.42
C CYS A 170 -37.77 9.82 -21.55
N VAL A 171 -36.55 9.60 -21.05
CA VAL A 171 -36.23 8.47 -20.15
C VAL A 171 -37.04 8.57 -18.86
N PHE A 172 -37.10 9.74 -18.22
CA PHE A 172 -37.87 9.91 -16.99
C PHE A 172 -39.36 9.66 -17.22
N SER A 173 -39.93 10.23 -18.29
CA SER A 173 -41.33 10.00 -18.65
C SER A 173 -41.61 8.52 -18.92
N TRP A 174 -40.71 7.83 -19.63
CA TRP A 174 -40.87 6.41 -19.92
C TRP A 174 -40.85 5.56 -18.65
N ILE A 175 -39.91 5.80 -17.73
CA ILE A 175 -39.84 5.09 -16.44
C ILE A 175 -41.14 5.31 -15.65
N GLU A 176 -41.59 6.56 -15.56
CA GLU A 176 -42.79 6.92 -14.81
C GLU A 176 -44.07 6.33 -15.41
N GLU A 177 -44.12 6.08 -16.71
CA GLU A 177 -45.30 5.52 -17.36
C GLU A 177 -45.28 3.98 -17.46
N HIS A 178 -44.12 3.41 -17.81
CA HIS A 178 -44.00 2.00 -18.21
C HIS A 178 -43.40 1.09 -17.13
N CYS A 179 -42.65 1.64 -16.16
CA CYS A 179 -42.01 0.86 -15.10
C CYS A 179 -42.79 0.86 -13.77
N LYS A 180 -44.06 1.28 -13.76
CA LYS A 180 -44.91 1.20 -12.57
C LYS A 180 -45.29 -0.26 -12.26
N PRO A 181 -45.47 -0.63 -10.97
CA PRO A 181 -45.78 -2.01 -10.60
C PRO A 181 -47.00 -2.61 -11.29
N HIS A 182 -48.05 -1.81 -11.54
CA HIS A 182 -49.24 -2.29 -12.24
C HIS A 182 -48.96 -2.54 -13.74
N THR A 183 -48.28 -1.61 -14.42
CA THR A 183 -47.92 -1.75 -15.83
C THR A 183 -47.02 -2.96 -16.05
N LEU A 184 -46.00 -3.16 -15.20
CA LEU A 184 -45.13 -4.34 -15.24
C LEU A 184 -45.92 -5.64 -15.01
N ARG A 185 -46.89 -5.62 -14.09
CA ARG A 185 -47.76 -6.78 -13.86
C ARG A 185 -48.60 -7.10 -15.10
N ASP A 186 -49.14 -6.08 -15.77
CA ASP A 186 -49.95 -6.26 -16.98
C ASP A 186 -49.11 -6.81 -18.14
N ILE A 187 -47.87 -6.32 -18.31
CA ILE A 187 -46.89 -6.86 -19.27
C ILE A 187 -46.62 -8.34 -18.97
N VAL A 188 -46.31 -8.69 -17.72
CA VAL A 188 -46.03 -10.07 -17.31
C VAL A 188 -47.24 -10.99 -17.59
N ILE A 189 -48.46 -10.57 -17.24
CA ILE A 189 -49.67 -11.34 -17.50
C ILE A 189 -49.90 -11.51 -19.00
N GLY A 190 -49.71 -10.46 -19.79
CA GLY A 190 -49.82 -10.51 -21.25
C GLY A 190 -48.86 -11.51 -21.87
N VAL A 191 -47.59 -11.45 -21.49
CA VAL A 191 -46.55 -12.38 -21.95
C VAL A 191 -46.86 -13.82 -21.52
N LEU A 192 -47.31 -14.03 -20.28
CA LEU A 192 -47.70 -15.36 -19.80
C LEU A 192 -48.87 -15.94 -20.62
N HIS A 193 -49.86 -15.13 -20.98
CA HIS A 193 -50.96 -15.56 -21.86
C HIS A 193 -50.46 -15.90 -23.26
N GLN A 194 -49.57 -15.09 -23.84
CA GLN A 194 -48.98 -15.34 -25.15
C GLN A 194 -48.18 -16.65 -25.16
N VAL A 195 -47.30 -16.86 -24.19
CA VAL A 195 -46.51 -18.09 -24.07
C VAL A 195 -47.42 -19.30 -23.84
N LYS A 196 -48.47 -19.16 -23.01
CA LYS A 196 -49.46 -20.22 -22.82
C LYS A 196 -50.16 -20.60 -24.12
N SER A 197 -50.53 -19.63 -24.96
CA SER A 197 -51.18 -19.87 -26.26
C SER A 197 -50.26 -20.47 -27.32
N GLN A 198 -48.94 -20.43 -27.12
CA GLN A 198 -47.97 -21.08 -28.01
C GLN A 198 -47.71 -22.55 -27.60
N LEU A 199 -48.05 -22.90 -26.36
CA LEU A 199 -47.86 -24.24 -25.80
C LEU A 199 -49.09 -25.15 -25.99
N TYR A 200 -50.26 -24.59 -26.30
CA TYR A 200 -51.56 -25.27 -26.48
C TYR A 200 -52.29 -24.72 -27.69
#